data_AF-A0A2T4A2J8-F1
#
_entry.id   AF-A0A2T4A2J8-F1
#
_cell.length_a   1.000
_cell.length_b   1.000
_cell.length_c   1.000
_cell.angle_alpha   90.00
_cell.angle_beta   90.00
_cell.angle_gamma   90.00
#
_symmetry.space_group_name_H-M   'P 1'
#
loop_
_entity.id
_entity.type
_entity.pdbx_description
1 polymer ?
#
loop_
_entity_poly.entity_id
_entity_poly.type
_entity_poly.pdbx_seq_one_letter_code
_entity_poly.pdbx_strand_id
1 'polypeptide(L)'
;MAKHRDNDPIVEISDPQIAWDEAELERIQTEFKALQKNYNGVDAIDTRNLSEIEQRGYCRQLVQGAFRLLHLRPQDYPECFEACICRCLASHALEAQRWSRWGGYNDVISKIRDIAYLSELHGRYHILPATSVVASIVVKRLRKVNTGGVDEITCLMKRYKVFEFAHASVKHYSERGNKIIRTKHVIPNWKPKAVKAEIPGSFGDMGLTQPIPHKSAEVEDTTSQVGMILKSQMPLPPVAITTTKKITREQAVDLVVPHMVKIMKELWSTTTNDECAAALTREIVIVLPSEMKEWLEVWSRQAGKQEVEVWVREATEDLETYEWGETQVVQGRPAAEPIYAAINELEELHNENVTSVAARHKLHEGTTMIRHYIMGMEEKWKAWAYKELSKELLECQAAIATDVSFIRRSLEENDERCWKKRRANMENAANDDGEKINWLQ
;
A
#
# COMPACT_ATOMS: atom_id res chain seq x y z
N MET A 1 -14.63 9.49 -3.64
CA MET A 1 -15.45 8.47 -2.94
C MET A 1 -16.13 7.55 -3.95
N ALA A 2 -15.67 6.31 -4.10
CA ALA A 2 -16.62 5.26 -4.44
C ALA A 2 -17.70 5.33 -3.35
N LYS A 3 -18.96 5.53 -3.72
CA LYS A 3 -20.05 5.25 -2.78
C LYS A 3 -19.88 3.76 -2.46
N HIS A 4 -19.20 3.43 -1.36
CA HIS A 4 -19.43 2.17 -0.69
C HIS A 4 -20.91 2.25 -0.35
N ARG A 5 -21.72 1.65 -1.22
CA ARG A 5 -23.14 1.55 -1.01
C ARG A 5 -23.24 0.85 0.34
N ASP A 6 -23.87 1.51 1.31
CA ASP A 6 -24.27 0.95 2.62
C ASP A 6 -25.25 -0.26 2.48
N ASN A 7 -25.33 -0.85 1.28
CA ASN A 7 -26.18 -1.95 0.89
C ASN A 7 -25.39 -3.27 0.81
N ASP A 8 -24.12 -3.32 1.22
CA ASP A 8 -23.48 -4.63 1.38
C ASP A 8 -24.24 -5.36 2.50
N PRO A 9 -24.89 -6.50 2.20
CA PRO A 9 -25.80 -7.16 3.12
C PRO A 9 -25.05 -7.52 4.40
N ILE A 10 -25.57 -7.07 5.54
CA ILE A 10 -25.07 -7.50 6.85
C ILE A 10 -25.41 -8.97 6.98
N VAL A 11 -24.38 -9.80 7.07
CA VAL A 11 -24.58 -11.23 7.20
C VAL A 11 -24.70 -11.56 8.68
N GLU A 12 -25.81 -12.18 9.06
CA GLU A 12 -25.96 -12.76 10.39
C GLU A 12 -25.10 -14.01 10.49
N ILE A 13 -23.94 -13.84 11.13
CA ILE A 13 -23.00 -14.93 11.38
C ILE A 13 -23.25 -15.45 12.79
N SER A 14 -23.26 -16.77 12.96
CA SER A 14 -23.28 -17.42 14.28
C SER A 14 -22.15 -16.88 15.17
N ASP A 15 -22.24 -17.07 16.48
CA ASP A 15 -21.13 -16.70 17.36
C ASP A 15 -19.82 -17.33 16.87
N PRO A 16 -18.69 -16.59 16.95
CA PRO A 16 -17.40 -17.13 16.53
C PRO A 16 -17.23 -18.50 17.18
N GLN A 17 -16.90 -19.51 16.38
CA GLN A 17 -16.54 -20.80 16.94
C GLN A 17 -15.43 -20.56 17.95
N ILE A 18 -15.62 -21.15 19.14
CA ILE A 18 -14.62 -21.16 20.20
C ILE A 18 -13.29 -21.55 19.55
N ALA A 19 -12.21 -20.87 19.97
CA ALA A 19 -10.86 -21.07 19.44
C ALA A 19 -10.60 -22.56 19.20
N TRP A 20 -9.95 -22.89 18.07
CA TRP A 20 -9.72 -24.28 17.68
C TRP A 20 -9.21 -25.10 18.86
N ASP A 21 -9.82 -26.25 19.07
CA ASP A 21 -9.30 -27.21 20.03
C ASP A 21 -7.85 -27.54 19.64
N GLU A 22 -6.90 -27.20 20.52
CA GLU A 22 -5.48 -27.36 20.24
C GLU A 22 -5.15 -28.84 19.97
N ALA A 23 -5.86 -29.76 20.64
CA ALA A 23 -5.70 -31.19 20.41
C ALA A 23 -6.17 -31.61 19.01
N GLU A 24 -7.28 -31.05 18.52
CA GLU A 24 -7.75 -31.28 17.15
C GLU A 24 -6.81 -30.66 16.12
N LEU A 25 -6.31 -29.45 16.38
CA LEU A 25 -5.32 -28.79 15.52
C LEU A 25 -4.05 -29.65 15.40
N GLU A 26 -3.50 -30.13 16.51
CA GLU A 26 -2.32 -31.00 16.53
C GLU A 26 -2.58 -32.33 15.80
N ARG A 27 -3.75 -32.94 16.00
CA ARG A 27 -4.15 -34.16 15.30
C ARG A 27 -4.16 -33.94 13.79
N ILE A 28 -4.85 -32.89 13.32
CA ILE A 28 -4.94 -32.57 11.88
C ILE A 28 -3.55 -32.21 11.33
N GLN A 29 -2.75 -31.43 12.05
CA GLN A 29 -1.38 -31.10 11.63
C GLN A 29 -0.51 -32.35 11.49
N THR A 30 -0.66 -33.34 12.38
CA THR A 30 0.10 -34.59 12.33
C THR A 30 -0.22 -35.40 11.08
N GLU A 31 -1.48 -35.41 10.63
CA GLU A 31 -1.86 -36.05 9.36
C GLU A 31 -1.17 -35.41 8.14
N PHE A 32 -0.89 -34.10 8.21
CA PHE A 32 -0.22 -33.36 7.14
C PHE A 32 1.27 -33.14 7.38
N LYS A 33 1.90 -33.85 8.33
CA LYS A 33 3.32 -33.67 8.70
C LYS A 33 4.28 -33.79 7.50
N ALA A 34 4.01 -34.71 6.57
CA ALA A 34 4.79 -34.95 5.37
C ALA A 34 4.85 -33.73 4.43
N LEU A 35 3.83 -32.87 4.52
CA LEU A 35 3.72 -31.61 3.80
C LEU A 35 4.12 -30.41 4.67
N GLN A 36 4.65 -30.57 5.89
CA GLN A 36 5.05 -29.40 6.67
C GLN A 36 6.37 -28.82 6.16
N LYS A 37 6.50 -27.50 6.23
CA LYS A 37 7.75 -26.80 5.90
C LYS A 37 8.88 -27.30 6.80
N ASN A 38 10.04 -27.58 6.22
CA ASN A 38 11.25 -28.05 6.90
C ASN A 38 11.06 -29.41 7.61
N TYR A 39 10.03 -30.17 7.28
CA TYR A 39 9.91 -31.54 7.76
C TYR A 39 10.95 -32.40 7.04
N ASN A 40 11.86 -33.00 7.80
CA ASN A 40 12.97 -33.82 7.29
C ASN A 40 12.75 -35.32 7.55
N GLY A 41 11.49 -35.75 7.72
CA GLY A 41 11.15 -37.17 7.85
C GLY A 41 11.39 -37.95 6.56
N VAL A 42 11.47 -39.28 6.65
CA VAL A 42 11.63 -40.16 5.48
C VAL A 42 10.43 -40.07 4.54
N ASP A 43 9.26 -39.72 5.06
CA ASP A 43 8.01 -39.45 4.35
C ASP A 43 7.85 -37.98 3.93
N ALA A 44 8.89 -37.15 4.04
CA ALA A 44 8.83 -35.76 3.59
C ALA A 44 8.60 -35.68 2.07
N ILE A 45 7.62 -34.86 1.68
CA ILE A 45 7.27 -34.65 0.27
C ILE A 45 8.01 -33.42 -0.24
N ASP A 46 8.81 -33.59 -1.29
CA ASP A 46 9.47 -32.48 -1.96
C ASP A 46 8.47 -31.69 -2.82
N THR A 47 7.90 -30.65 -2.21
CA THR A 47 6.89 -29.82 -2.86
C THR A 47 7.38 -29.01 -4.06
N ARG A 48 8.69 -28.92 -4.32
CA ARG A 48 9.22 -28.14 -5.45
C ARG A 48 9.25 -28.90 -6.76
N ASN A 49 9.29 -30.23 -6.70
CA ASN A 49 9.46 -31.10 -7.87
C ASN A 49 8.19 -31.89 -8.21
N LEU A 50 7.04 -31.46 -7.69
CA LEU A 50 5.75 -32.07 -7.97
C LEU A 50 5.20 -31.64 -9.33
N SER A 51 4.63 -32.59 -10.07
CA SER A 51 3.83 -32.30 -11.26
C SER A 51 2.57 -31.51 -10.89
N GLU A 52 1.97 -30.81 -11.86
CA GLU A 52 0.74 -30.01 -11.65
C GLU A 52 -0.41 -30.85 -11.08
N ILE A 53 -0.55 -32.11 -11.51
CA ILE A 53 -1.57 -33.04 -11.02
C ILE A 53 -1.34 -33.38 -9.54
N GLU A 54 -0.09 -33.65 -9.16
CA GLU A 54 0.28 -33.93 -7.77
C GLU A 54 0.10 -32.70 -6.89
N GLN A 55 0.54 -31.52 -7.35
CA GLN A 55 0.33 -30.25 -6.64
C GLN A 55 -1.15 -30.02 -6.35
N ARG A 56 -2.01 -30.20 -7.36
CA ARG A 56 -3.47 -30.08 -7.21
C ARG A 56 -4.02 -31.10 -6.21
N GLY A 57 -3.53 -32.34 -6.26
CA GLY A 57 -3.88 -33.40 -5.31
C GLY A 57 -3.55 -33.02 -3.86
N TYR A 58 -2.34 -32.54 -3.60
CA TYR A 58 -1.92 -32.13 -2.25
C TYR A 58 -2.59 -30.83 -1.79
N CYS A 59 -2.79 -29.85 -2.68
CA CYS A 59 -3.58 -28.66 -2.37
C CYS A 59 -5.01 -29.04 -1.96
N ARG A 60 -5.65 -29.97 -2.68
CA ARG A 60 -6.98 -30.49 -2.31
C ARG A 60 -6.99 -31.09 -0.92
N GLN A 61 -6.00 -31.93 -0.58
CA GLN A 61 -5.89 -32.53 0.75
C GLN A 61 -5.70 -31.47 1.86
N LEU A 62 -4.84 -30.46 1.64
CA LEU A 62 -4.64 -29.38 2.61
C LEU A 62 -5.88 -28.51 2.78
N VAL A 63 -6.58 -28.15 1.69
CA VAL A 63 -7.84 -27.40 1.77
C VAL A 63 -8.89 -28.23 2.51
N GLN A 64 -8.95 -29.55 2.31
CA GLN A 64 -9.81 -30.44 3.10
C GLN A 64 -9.43 -30.44 4.58
N GLY A 65 -8.15 -30.41 4.91
CA GLY A 65 -7.66 -30.19 6.27
C GLY A 65 -8.14 -28.87 6.87
N ALA A 66 -8.10 -27.78 6.09
CA ALA A 66 -8.55 -26.47 6.53
C ALA A 66 -10.08 -26.45 6.76
N PHE A 67 -10.86 -27.09 5.90
CA PHE A 67 -12.31 -27.25 6.11
C PHE A 67 -12.62 -28.04 7.39
N ARG A 68 -11.85 -29.09 7.69
CA ARG A 68 -11.97 -29.84 8.96
C ARG A 68 -11.69 -28.96 10.18
N LEU A 69 -10.66 -28.12 10.14
CA LEU A 69 -10.37 -27.14 11.20
C LEU A 69 -11.51 -26.12 11.40
N LEU A 70 -12.32 -25.88 10.37
CA LEU A 70 -13.49 -25.01 10.44
C LEU A 70 -14.78 -25.77 10.78
N HIS A 71 -14.68 -27.08 11.05
CA HIS A 71 -15.81 -28.00 11.22
C HIS A 71 -16.82 -27.95 10.06
N LEU A 72 -16.33 -27.82 8.83
CA LEU A 72 -17.13 -27.81 7.61
C LEU A 72 -16.84 -29.06 6.78
N ARG A 73 -17.86 -29.56 6.09
CA ARG A 73 -17.72 -30.64 5.11
C ARG A 73 -17.58 -30.03 3.72
N PRO A 74 -16.52 -30.35 2.95
CA PRO A 74 -16.35 -29.85 1.58
C PRO A 74 -17.57 -30.09 0.67
N GLN A 75 -18.29 -31.19 0.89
CA GLN A 75 -19.46 -31.59 0.10
C GLN A 75 -20.64 -30.60 0.25
N ASP A 76 -20.71 -29.88 1.36
CA ASP A 76 -21.75 -28.88 1.60
C ASP A 76 -21.44 -27.53 0.90
N TYR A 77 -20.19 -27.32 0.46
CA TYR A 77 -19.72 -26.08 -0.18
C TYR A 77 -18.77 -26.36 -1.37
N PRO A 78 -19.21 -27.12 -2.39
CA PRO A 78 -18.32 -27.62 -3.44
C PRO A 78 -17.64 -26.51 -4.26
N GLU A 79 -18.38 -25.44 -4.61
CA GLU A 79 -17.85 -24.30 -5.36
C GLU A 79 -16.78 -23.54 -4.56
N CYS A 80 -17.05 -23.25 -3.28
CA CYS A 80 -16.09 -22.60 -2.40
C CYS A 80 -14.84 -23.47 -2.21
N PHE A 81 -15.02 -24.77 -2.02
CA PHE A 81 -13.93 -25.73 -1.84
C PHE A 81 -13.01 -25.73 -3.06
N GLU A 82 -13.58 -25.83 -4.27
CA GLU A 82 -12.82 -25.80 -5.51
C GLU A 82 -12.10 -24.46 -5.74
N ALA A 83 -12.76 -23.33 -5.45
CA ALA A 83 -12.14 -22.01 -5.52
C ALA A 83 -10.97 -21.85 -4.54
N CYS A 84 -11.06 -22.46 -3.34
CA CYS A 84 -9.96 -22.47 -2.38
C CYS A 84 -8.78 -23.31 -2.88
N ILE A 85 -9.02 -24.44 -3.55
CA ILE A 85 -7.97 -25.26 -4.19
C ILE A 85 -7.26 -24.44 -5.27
N CYS A 86 -8.03 -23.83 -6.18
CA CYS A 86 -7.48 -22.99 -7.24
C CYS A 86 -6.67 -21.82 -6.67
N ARG A 87 -7.12 -21.20 -5.58
CA ARG A 87 -6.37 -20.13 -4.91
C ARG A 87 -5.07 -20.63 -4.30
N CYS A 88 -5.04 -21.82 -3.69
CA CYS A 88 -3.82 -22.40 -3.13
C CYS A 88 -2.79 -22.72 -4.22
N LEU A 89 -3.23 -23.22 -5.37
CA LEU A 89 -2.39 -23.45 -6.55
C LEU A 89 -1.81 -22.14 -7.10
N ALA A 90 -2.69 -21.18 -7.43
CA ALA A 90 -2.27 -19.91 -8.03
C ALA A 90 -1.34 -19.06 -7.14
N SER A 91 -1.38 -19.29 -5.82
CA SER A 91 -0.52 -18.58 -4.85
C SER A 91 0.73 -19.37 -4.44
N HIS A 92 0.96 -20.55 -5.02
CA HIS A 92 2.05 -21.45 -4.66
C HIS A 92 2.09 -21.76 -3.14
N ALA A 93 0.93 -22.03 -2.54
CA ALA A 93 0.79 -22.27 -1.11
C ALA A 93 1.63 -23.48 -0.62
N LEU A 94 1.75 -24.52 -1.45
CA LEU A 94 2.59 -25.69 -1.17
C LEU A 94 4.08 -25.34 -1.13
N GLU A 95 4.55 -24.46 -1.99
CA GLU A 95 5.99 -24.15 -2.09
C GLU A 95 6.43 -23.09 -1.07
N ALA A 96 5.48 -22.40 -0.44
CA ALA A 96 5.71 -21.29 0.47
C ALA A 96 6.73 -21.62 1.57
N GLN A 97 7.88 -20.95 1.53
CA GLN A 97 8.95 -21.10 2.52
C GLN A 97 8.89 -20.04 3.61
N ARG A 98 8.34 -18.86 3.32
CA ARG A 98 8.20 -17.77 4.30
C ARG A 98 6.84 -17.14 4.10
N TRP A 99 6.19 -16.72 5.18
CA TRP A 99 4.88 -16.10 5.13
C TRP A 99 4.84 -14.88 4.21
N SER A 100 5.83 -13.98 4.35
CA SER A 100 5.96 -12.78 3.52
C SER A 100 6.40 -13.03 2.08
N ARG A 101 6.84 -14.24 1.74
CA ARG A 101 7.23 -14.63 0.36
C ARG A 101 6.22 -15.55 -0.31
N TRP A 102 5.11 -15.88 0.37
CA TRP A 102 4.04 -16.64 -0.24
C TRP A 102 3.33 -15.76 -1.29
N GLY A 103 3.03 -16.30 -2.48
CA GLY A 103 2.43 -15.53 -3.58
C GLY A 103 1.08 -14.89 -3.22
N GLY A 104 0.35 -15.44 -2.25
CA GLY A 104 -0.91 -14.88 -1.75
C GLY A 104 -0.75 -13.81 -0.66
N TYR A 105 0.47 -13.52 -0.21
CA TYR A 105 0.72 -12.59 0.91
C TYR A 105 0.21 -11.19 0.60
N ASN A 106 0.52 -10.64 -0.58
CA ASN A 106 0.13 -9.28 -0.99
C ASN A 106 -1.39 -9.09 -1.10
N ASP A 107 -2.10 -10.12 -1.54
CA ASP A 107 -3.57 -10.13 -1.58
C ASP A 107 -4.17 -10.12 -0.17
N VAL A 108 -3.61 -10.93 0.73
CA VAL A 108 -4.05 -11.04 2.12
C VAL A 108 -3.77 -9.76 2.92
N ILE A 109 -2.59 -9.15 2.78
CA ILE A 109 -2.25 -7.88 3.46
C ILE A 109 -3.18 -6.75 3.05
N SER A 110 -3.45 -6.58 1.75
CA SER A 110 -4.36 -5.54 1.25
C SER A 110 -5.74 -5.69 1.89
N LYS A 111 -6.31 -6.90 1.83
CA LYS A 111 -7.64 -7.17 2.37
C LYS A 111 -7.71 -7.11 3.89
N ILE A 112 -6.65 -7.47 4.60
CA ILE A 112 -6.60 -7.33 6.07
C ILE A 112 -6.57 -5.86 6.48
N ARG A 113 -5.88 -5.01 5.73
CA ARG A 113 -5.90 -3.56 5.96
C ARG A 113 -7.29 -2.99 5.71
N ASP A 114 -7.96 -3.42 4.65
CA ASP A 114 -9.36 -3.06 4.38
C ASP A 114 -10.30 -3.55 5.49
N ILE A 115 -10.12 -4.79 5.96
CA ILE A 115 -10.86 -5.32 7.12
C ILE A 115 -10.62 -4.46 8.35
N ALA A 116 -9.37 -4.11 8.65
CA ALA A 116 -9.03 -3.30 9.80
C ALA A 116 -9.73 -1.94 9.73
N TYR A 117 -9.60 -1.25 8.59
CA TYR A 117 -10.26 0.02 8.34
C TYR A 117 -11.78 -0.07 8.49
N LEU A 118 -12.45 -0.99 7.78
CA LEU A 118 -13.90 -1.16 7.82
C LEU A 118 -14.39 -1.55 9.22
N SER A 119 -13.61 -2.38 9.91
CA SER A 119 -13.95 -2.84 11.26
C SER A 119 -13.90 -1.69 12.27
N GLU A 120 -12.86 -0.86 12.22
CA GLU A 120 -12.75 0.33 13.06
C GLU A 120 -13.78 1.40 12.69
N LEU A 121 -14.11 1.56 11.41
CA LEU A 121 -15.11 2.52 10.94
C LEU A 121 -16.51 2.18 11.45
N HIS A 122 -16.89 0.90 11.40
CA HIS A 122 -18.25 0.46 11.72
C HIS A 122 -18.42 -0.13 13.12
N GLY A 123 -17.33 -0.26 13.89
CA GLY A 123 -17.32 -0.89 15.22
C GLY A 123 -17.71 -2.36 15.23
N ARG A 124 -17.64 -3.04 14.07
CA ARG A 124 -18.03 -4.45 13.91
C ARG A 124 -16.96 -5.20 13.14
N TYR A 125 -16.75 -6.47 13.46
CA TYR A 125 -15.79 -7.28 12.71
C TYR A 125 -16.20 -7.40 11.24
N HIS A 126 -15.20 -7.30 10.37
CA HIS A 126 -15.27 -7.70 8.98
C HIS A 126 -14.37 -8.91 8.76
N ILE A 127 -14.75 -9.78 7.84
CA ILE A 127 -14.08 -11.07 7.64
C ILE A 127 -13.50 -11.18 6.24
N LEU A 128 -12.40 -11.90 6.17
CA LEU A 128 -11.60 -12.09 4.96
C LEU A 128 -12.32 -13.03 3.99
N PRO A 129 -12.24 -12.83 2.67
CA PRO A 129 -12.86 -13.74 1.71
C PRO A 129 -12.41 -15.19 1.90
N ALA A 130 -13.32 -16.15 1.66
CA ALA A 130 -13.10 -17.59 1.90
C ALA A 130 -11.78 -18.10 1.31
N THR A 131 -11.53 -17.79 0.03
CA THR A 131 -10.32 -18.23 -0.69
C THR A 131 -9.04 -17.73 -0.03
N SER A 132 -9.06 -16.50 0.49
CA SER A 132 -7.88 -15.85 1.09
C SER A 132 -7.63 -16.38 2.51
N VAL A 133 -8.70 -16.55 3.30
CA VAL A 133 -8.58 -17.06 4.68
C VAL A 133 -8.22 -18.54 4.70
N VAL A 134 -8.82 -19.37 3.84
CA VAL A 134 -8.52 -20.80 3.75
C VAL A 134 -7.07 -21.02 3.29
N ALA A 135 -6.61 -20.29 2.27
CA ALA A 135 -5.21 -20.38 1.85
C ALA A 135 -4.25 -19.92 2.97
N SER A 136 -4.63 -18.90 3.74
CA SER A 136 -3.86 -18.47 4.92
C SER A 136 -3.80 -19.54 6.03
N ILE A 137 -4.89 -20.27 6.27
CA ILE A 137 -4.93 -21.42 7.19
C ILE A 137 -4.00 -22.52 6.70
N VAL A 138 -4.08 -22.87 5.41
CA VAL A 138 -3.20 -23.88 4.79
C VAL A 138 -1.73 -23.53 5.02
N VAL A 139 -1.32 -22.30 4.71
CA VAL A 139 0.08 -21.87 4.82
C VAL A 139 0.55 -21.74 6.28
N LYS A 140 -0.21 -21.03 7.14
CA LYS A 140 0.24 -20.76 8.52
C LYS A 140 0.08 -21.96 9.44
N ARG A 141 -1.00 -22.75 9.28
CA ARG A 141 -1.42 -23.75 10.27
C ARG A 141 -1.10 -25.17 9.83
N LEU A 142 -1.41 -25.53 8.58
CA LEU A 142 -1.17 -26.90 8.11
C LEU A 142 0.26 -27.10 7.61
N ARG A 143 0.80 -26.17 6.82
CA ARG A 143 2.19 -26.17 6.35
C ARG A 143 3.19 -25.71 7.42
N LYS A 144 2.73 -25.15 8.54
CA LYS A 144 3.55 -24.53 9.60
C LYS A 144 4.59 -23.53 9.07
N VAL A 145 4.24 -22.73 8.07
CA VAL A 145 5.15 -21.68 7.57
C VAL A 145 5.29 -20.60 8.65
N ASN A 146 6.49 -20.52 9.23
CA ASN A 146 6.78 -19.57 10.29
C ASN A 146 6.53 -18.13 9.85
N THR A 147 5.86 -17.37 10.71
CA THR A 147 5.50 -15.97 10.51
C THR A 147 6.32 -15.03 11.39
N GLY A 148 7.14 -15.56 12.29
CA GLY A 148 7.83 -14.80 13.33
C GLY A 148 6.89 -14.26 14.40
N GLY A 149 5.57 -14.17 14.15
CA GLY A 149 4.56 -13.72 15.10
C GLY A 149 4.58 -12.22 15.39
N VAL A 150 5.59 -11.50 14.91
CA VAL A 150 5.81 -10.07 15.11
C VAL A 150 5.46 -9.25 13.86
N ASP A 151 5.16 -9.89 12.73
CA ASP A 151 4.74 -9.15 11.54
C ASP A 151 3.38 -8.48 11.78
N GLU A 152 3.25 -7.25 11.31
CA GLU A 152 2.04 -6.42 11.42
C GLU A 152 0.78 -7.21 11.04
N ILE A 153 0.88 -8.03 9.99
CA ILE A 153 -0.26 -8.79 9.46
C ILE A 153 -0.69 -9.89 10.41
N THR A 154 0.23 -10.63 11.02
CA THR A 154 -0.12 -11.57 12.08
C THR A 154 -0.78 -10.88 13.27
N CYS A 155 -0.33 -9.68 13.64
CA CYS A 155 -0.98 -8.89 14.69
C CYS A 155 -2.41 -8.49 14.31
N LEU A 156 -2.62 -8.01 13.08
CA LEU A 156 -3.96 -7.67 12.57
C LEU A 156 -4.87 -8.90 12.47
N MET A 157 -4.37 -10.04 11.98
CA MET A 157 -5.13 -11.29 11.91
C MET A 157 -5.65 -11.72 13.28
N LYS A 158 -4.82 -11.62 14.32
CA LYS A 158 -5.21 -11.90 15.71
C LYS A 158 -6.21 -10.88 16.24
N ARG A 159 -5.95 -9.59 16.04
CA ARG A 159 -6.81 -8.48 16.50
C ARG A 159 -8.23 -8.57 15.92
N TYR A 160 -8.35 -8.85 14.63
CA TYR A 160 -9.63 -8.95 13.93
C TYR A 160 -10.18 -10.37 13.84
N LYS A 161 -9.64 -11.31 14.64
CA LYS A 161 -10.14 -12.68 14.78
C LYS A 161 -10.37 -13.40 13.44
N VAL A 162 -9.42 -13.24 12.52
CA VAL A 162 -9.57 -13.67 11.12
C VAL A 162 -9.81 -15.18 11.02
N PHE A 163 -9.21 -15.98 11.90
CA PHE A 163 -9.37 -17.44 11.87
C PHE A 163 -10.60 -17.92 12.63
N GLU A 164 -11.00 -17.27 13.71
CA GLU A 164 -12.21 -17.60 14.46
C GLU A 164 -13.48 -17.38 13.61
N PHE A 165 -13.46 -16.41 12.69
CA PHE A 165 -14.55 -16.16 11.75
C PHE A 165 -14.39 -16.80 10.36
N ALA A 166 -13.35 -17.60 10.14
CA ALA A 166 -13.08 -18.18 8.82
C ALA A 166 -14.20 -19.11 8.33
N HIS A 167 -14.87 -19.83 9.24
CA HIS A 167 -16.01 -20.70 8.91
C HIS A 167 -17.16 -19.91 8.25
N ALA A 168 -17.40 -18.69 8.71
CA ALA A 168 -18.43 -17.80 8.15
C ALA A 168 -18.07 -17.34 6.74
N SER A 169 -16.78 -17.13 6.49
CA SER A 169 -16.29 -16.74 5.17
C SER A 169 -16.61 -17.83 4.14
N VAL A 170 -16.46 -19.10 4.52
CA VAL A 170 -16.82 -20.26 3.67
C VAL A 170 -18.33 -20.37 3.49
N LYS A 171 -19.11 -20.27 4.58
CA LYS A 171 -20.58 -20.37 4.54
C LYS A 171 -21.25 -19.31 3.65
N HIS A 172 -20.64 -18.14 3.54
CA HIS A 172 -21.14 -17.01 2.76
C HIS A 172 -20.32 -16.73 1.50
N TYR A 173 -19.57 -17.74 1.04
CA TYR A 173 -18.86 -17.65 -0.22
C TYR A 173 -19.83 -17.37 -1.38
N SER A 174 -19.42 -16.48 -2.29
CA SER A 174 -20.09 -16.28 -3.57
C SER A 174 -19.03 -16.16 -4.66
N GLU A 175 -19.23 -16.82 -5.80
CA GLU A 175 -18.28 -16.78 -6.93
C GLU A 175 -18.05 -15.35 -7.44
N ARG A 176 -19.08 -14.50 -7.36
CA ARG A 176 -19.03 -13.09 -7.75
C ARG A 176 -18.38 -12.18 -6.71
N GLY A 177 -18.03 -12.70 -5.53
CA GLY A 177 -17.70 -11.90 -4.37
C GLY A 177 -16.52 -12.45 -3.59
N ASN A 178 -15.30 -12.19 -4.08
CA ASN A 178 -14.09 -12.18 -3.23
C ASN A 178 -14.08 -10.93 -2.32
N LYS A 179 -15.24 -10.63 -1.72
CA LYS A 179 -15.53 -9.39 -0.99
C LYS A 179 -15.38 -9.61 0.50
N ILE A 180 -14.97 -8.56 1.19
CA ILE A 180 -14.95 -8.50 2.64
C ILE A 180 -16.40 -8.47 3.12
N ILE A 181 -16.72 -9.33 4.09
CA ILE A 181 -18.09 -9.49 4.58
C ILE A 181 -18.19 -8.85 5.96
N ARG A 182 -19.22 -8.01 6.17
CA ARG A 182 -19.52 -7.41 7.46
C ARG A 182 -20.26 -8.40 8.36
N THR A 183 -19.83 -8.50 9.61
CA THR A 183 -20.51 -9.33 10.61
C THR A 183 -21.41 -8.51 11.54
N LYS A 184 -22.29 -9.18 12.29
CA LYS A 184 -23.05 -8.57 13.40
C LYS A 184 -22.23 -8.38 14.69
N HIS A 185 -21.05 -8.98 14.77
CA HIS A 185 -20.23 -9.01 15.98
C HIS A 185 -19.54 -7.67 16.22
N VAL A 186 -19.76 -7.10 17.40
CA VAL A 186 -19.18 -5.82 17.81
C VAL A 186 -17.74 -6.01 18.28
N ILE A 187 -16.87 -5.06 17.96
CA ILE A 187 -15.48 -5.07 18.43
C ILE A 187 -15.47 -4.67 19.92
N PRO A 188 -14.91 -5.50 20.83
CA PRO A 188 -14.85 -5.16 22.25
C PRO A 188 -14.10 -3.85 22.47
N ASN A 189 -14.60 -3.03 23.40
CA ASN A 189 -14.00 -1.74 23.77
C ASN A 189 -13.89 -0.74 22.61
N TRP A 190 -14.62 -0.95 21.50
CA TRP A 190 -14.67 0.03 20.43
C TRP A 190 -15.35 1.30 20.94
N LYS A 191 -14.60 2.40 20.86
CA LYS A 191 -15.11 3.75 21.02
C LYS A 191 -15.09 4.39 19.64
N PRO A 192 -16.18 5.03 19.19
CA PRO A 192 -16.14 5.79 17.95
C PRO A 192 -15.01 6.80 18.07
N LYS A 193 -13.90 6.57 17.37
CA LYS A 193 -12.94 7.65 17.16
C LYS A 193 -13.70 8.65 16.31
N ALA A 194 -13.77 9.90 16.75
CA ALA A 194 -14.25 10.98 15.91
C ALA A 194 -13.28 11.02 14.71
N VAL A 195 -13.63 10.32 13.64
CA VAL A 195 -12.87 10.32 12.40
C VAL A 195 -13.08 11.72 11.84
N LYS A 196 -12.16 12.64 12.18
CA LYS A 196 -11.89 13.75 11.27
C LYS A 196 -11.58 13.09 9.94
N ALA A 197 -12.32 13.46 8.90
CA ALA A 197 -12.28 12.82 7.60
C ALA A 197 -10.94 13.08 6.90
N GLU A 198 -9.86 12.53 7.43
CA GLU A 198 -8.58 12.38 6.76
C GLU A 198 -8.67 11.07 5.99
N ILE A 199 -8.86 11.21 4.67
CA ILE A 199 -8.81 10.10 3.72
C ILE A 199 -7.42 9.48 3.83
N PRO A 200 -7.26 8.15 3.87
CA PRO A 200 -5.95 7.52 3.75
C PRO A 200 -5.41 7.74 2.33
N GLY A 201 -4.71 8.85 2.12
CA GLY A 201 -3.73 8.94 1.05
C GLY A 201 -2.58 8.00 1.41
N SER A 202 -2.25 7.09 0.48
CA SER A 202 -1.01 6.29 0.43
C SER A 202 -0.21 6.27 1.74
N PHE A 203 -0.44 5.27 2.59
CA PHE A 203 0.34 5.05 3.81
C PHE A 203 1.79 4.70 3.45
N GLY A 204 2.64 5.72 3.38
CA GLY A 204 4.09 5.61 3.52
C GLY A 204 4.43 5.41 5.00
N ASP A 205 5.01 4.24 5.27
CA ASP A 205 5.94 3.90 6.36
C ASP A 205 5.87 4.73 7.66
N MET A 206 5.08 4.28 8.64
CA MET A 206 5.23 4.72 10.05
C MET A 206 6.06 3.70 10.83
N GLY A 207 7.37 3.95 10.90
CA GLY A 207 8.30 3.23 11.76
C GLY A 207 8.18 3.64 13.23
N LEU A 208 7.99 2.66 14.10
CA LEU A 208 8.09 2.79 15.56
C LEU A 208 9.56 2.94 15.97
N THR A 209 9.98 4.14 16.40
CA THR A 209 11.27 4.33 17.09
C THR A 209 11.15 4.00 18.58
N GLN A 210 11.89 2.99 19.04
CA GLN A 210 12.35 2.90 20.43
C GLN A 210 13.78 3.44 20.54
N PRO A 211 14.16 4.09 21.66
CA PRO A 211 15.51 4.62 21.84
C PRO A 211 16.46 3.50 22.29
N ILE A 212 17.54 3.28 21.54
CA ILE A 212 18.69 2.48 21.99
C ILE A 212 19.71 3.45 22.61
N PRO A 213 20.21 3.20 23.83
CA PRO A 213 21.18 4.07 24.48
C PRO A 213 22.58 3.85 23.88
N HIS A 214 23.18 4.92 23.37
CA HIS A 214 24.57 4.95 22.95
C HIS A 214 25.49 4.87 24.17
N LYS A 215 26.37 3.86 24.19
CA LYS A 215 27.52 3.79 25.09
C LYS A 215 28.78 3.85 24.23
N SER A 216 29.46 4.99 24.30
CA SER A 216 30.73 5.27 23.64
C SER A 216 31.83 4.43 24.28
N ALA A 217 32.60 3.72 23.47
CA ALA A 217 33.90 3.20 23.85
C ALA A 217 34.90 3.60 22.76
N GLU A 218 35.80 4.50 23.13
CA GLU A 218 37.04 4.81 22.41
C GLU A 218 37.93 3.58 22.39
N VAL A 219 38.46 3.22 21.22
CA VAL A 219 39.72 2.49 21.09
C VAL A 219 40.42 3.00 19.83
N GLU A 220 41.53 3.72 20.04
CA GLU A 220 42.64 3.87 19.09
C GLU A 220 43.26 2.49 18.81
N ASP A 221 43.57 2.14 17.57
CA ASP A 221 44.88 2.44 16.99
C ASP A 221 45.04 1.79 15.60
N THR A 222 45.88 2.48 14.84
CA THR A 222 46.40 2.33 13.48
C THR A 222 46.69 0.92 12.94
N THR A 223 46.29 0.67 11.68
CA THR A 223 47.17 -0.01 10.71
C THR A 223 46.85 0.43 9.27
N SER A 224 47.87 0.96 8.62
CA SER A 224 47.91 1.45 7.24
C SER A 224 47.59 0.36 6.21
N GLN A 225 46.62 0.62 5.33
CA GLN A 225 46.50 -0.09 4.06
C GLN A 225 46.33 0.92 2.92
N VAL A 226 47.30 0.87 2.00
CA VAL A 226 47.38 1.67 0.78
C VAL A 226 46.20 1.34 -0.12
N GLY A 227 45.16 2.16 -0.07
CA GLY A 227 44.01 2.11 -0.96
C GLY A 227 44.24 2.99 -2.19
N MET A 228 44.13 2.40 -3.38
CA MET A 228 44.13 3.10 -4.66
C MET A 228 43.11 4.25 -4.66
N ILE A 229 43.60 5.48 -4.71
CA ILE A 229 42.78 6.66 -4.99
C ILE A 229 42.46 6.66 -6.49
N LEU A 230 41.26 6.18 -6.85
CA LEU A 230 40.69 6.42 -8.16
C LEU A 230 40.32 7.91 -8.24
N LYS A 231 41.14 8.70 -8.94
CA LYS A 231 40.82 10.08 -9.32
C LYS A 231 39.58 10.07 -10.22
N SER A 232 38.43 10.40 -9.64
CA SER A 232 37.18 10.68 -10.33
C SER A 232 37.38 11.80 -11.37
N GLN A 233 37.17 11.47 -12.65
CA GLN A 233 37.21 12.43 -13.75
C GLN A 233 35.90 13.24 -13.85
N MET A 234 36.02 14.39 -14.52
CA MET A 234 35.06 15.50 -14.62
C MET A 234 33.60 15.12 -14.98
N PRO A 235 32.61 15.98 -14.63
CA PRO A 235 31.24 15.82 -15.07
C PRO A 235 31.14 15.94 -16.60
N LEU A 236 30.65 14.89 -17.25
CA LEU A 236 30.31 14.91 -18.68
C LEU A 236 29.11 15.82 -18.94
N PRO A 237 29.02 16.43 -20.14
CA PRO A 237 27.90 17.28 -20.51
C PRO A 237 26.58 16.46 -20.51
N PRO A 238 25.46 17.07 -20.10
CA PRO A 238 24.18 16.40 -20.04
C PRO A 238 23.73 15.92 -21.43
N VAL A 239 23.22 14.69 -21.51
CA VAL A 239 22.72 14.09 -22.75
C VAL A 239 21.20 14.18 -22.73
N ALA A 240 20.61 14.79 -23.76
CA ALA A 240 19.18 14.81 -23.96
C ALA A 240 18.72 13.47 -24.56
N ILE A 241 17.88 12.74 -23.84
CA ILE A 241 17.23 11.52 -24.34
C ILE A 241 15.78 11.89 -24.65
N THR A 242 15.37 11.71 -25.90
CA THR A 242 13.96 11.87 -26.30
C THR A 242 13.28 10.51 -26.29
N THR A 243 12.33 10.34 -25.39
CA THR A 243 11.46 9.15 -25.30
C THR A 243 10.11 9.44 -25.92
N THR A 244 9.64 8.57 -26.81
CA THR A 244 8.30 8.66 -27.40
C THR A 244 7.28 8.06 -26.44
N LYS A 245 6.26 8.85 -26.08
CA LYS A 245 5.10 8.43 -25.27
C LYS A 245 3.84 8.42 -26.14
N LYS A 246 2.84 7.64 -25.72
CA LYS A 246 1.56 7.46 -26.41
C LYS A 246 0.44 7.43 -25.38
N ILE A 247 -0.70 8.05 -25.70
CA ILE A 247 -1.94 7.95 -24.92
C ILE A 247 -3.11 7.67 -25.85
N THR A 248 -4.01 6.77 -25.43
CA THR A 248 -5.25 6.48 -26.15
C THR A 248 -6.44 7.22 -25.54
N ARG A 249 -7.50 7.42 -26.32
CA ARG A 249 -8.76 8.02 -25.86
C ARG A 249 -9.32 7.30 -24.63
N GLU A 250 -9.35 5.96 -24.64
CA GLU A 250 -9.85 5.15 -23.53
C GLU A 250 -9.09 5.44 -22.22
N GLN A 251 -7.75 5.50 -22.28
CA GLN A 251 -6.92 5.85 -21.13
C GLN A 251 -7.18 7.27 -20.63
N ALA A 252 -7.31 8.24 -21.53
CA ALA A 252 -7.62 9.61 -21.18
C ALA A 252 -9.01 9.75 -20.54
N VAL A 253 -10.01 9.04 -21.07
CA VAL A 253 -11.37 9.00 -20.53
C VAL A 253 -11.39 8.40 -19.12
N ASP A 254 -10.71 7.26 -18.93
CA ASP A 254 -10.62 6.60 -17.62
C ASP A 254 -9.96 7.47 -16.55
N LEU A 255 -9.01 8.32 -16.96
CA LEU A 255 -8.37 9.29 -16.08
C LEU A 255 -9.31 10.45 -15.73
N VAL A 256 -10.03 11.02 -16.70
CA VAL A 256 -10.75 12.30 -16.53
C VAL A 256 -12.17 12.12 -15.98
N VAL A 257 -12.90 11.08 -16.38
CA VAL A 257 -14.30 10.86 -15.98
C VAL A 257 -14.51 10.81 -14.46
N PRO A 258 -13.65 10.15 -13.65
CA PRO A 258 -13.80 10.15 -12.20
C PRO A 258 -13.79 11.57 -11.60
N HIS A 259 -12.97 12.47 -12.13
CA HIS A 259 -12.87 13.85 -11.68
C HIS A 259 -14.09 14.67 -12.09
N MET A 260 -14.56 14.52 -13.34
CA MET A 260 -15.79 15.18 -13.83
C MET A 260 -17.00 14.81 -12.95
N VAL A 261 -17.17 13.51 -12.68
CA VAL A 261 -18.25 13.00 -11.83
C VAL A 261 -18.12 13.52 -10.39
N LYS A 262 -16.89 13.68 -9.88
CA LYS A 262 -16.63 14.23 -8.54
C LYS A 262 -17.05 15.70 -8.47
N ILE A 263 -16.62 16.52 -9.42
CA ILE A 263 -16.96 17.95 -9.52
C ILE A 263 -18.47 18.15 -9.59
N MET A 264 -19.17 17.36 -10.43
CA MET A 264 -20.62 17.42 -10.57
C MET A 264 -21.37 17.10 -9.26
N LYS A 265 -20.80 16.23 -8.40
CA LYS A 265 -21.42 15.84 -7.13
C LYS A 265 -21.10 16.81 -6.00
N GLU A 266 -19.89 17.33 -5.96
CA GLU A 266 -19.37 18.16 -4.86
C GLU A 266 -19.57 19.66 -5.12
N LEU A 267 -20.49 20.01 -6.02
CA LEU A 267 -20.91 21.39 -6.32
C LEU A 267 -19.72 22.33 -6.55
N TRP A 268 -18.74 21.88 -7.34
CA TRP A 268 -17.65 22.74 -7.83
C TRP A 268 -16.74 23.30 -6.72
N SER A 269 -16.47 22.54 -5.66
CA SER A 269 -15.53 22.98 -4.62
C SER A 269 -14.13 23.26 -5.20
N THR A 270 -13.42 24.24 -4.64
CA THR A 270 -12.08 24.66 -5.09
C THR A 270 -11.11 23.48 -5.13
N THR A 271 -11.09 22.65 -4.09
CA THR A 271 -10.23 21.47 -4.00
C THR A 271 -10.48 20.47 -5.12
N THR A 272 -11.75 20.19 -5.45
CA THR A 272 -12.08 19.27 -6.56
C THR A 272 -11.68 19.82 -7.92
N ASN A 273 -11.76 21.13 -8.09
CA ASN A 273 -11.34 21.78 -9.33
C ASN A 273 -9.81 21.74 -9.47
N ASP A 274 -9.07 21.93 -8.38
CA ASP A 274 -7.61 21.85 -8.37
C ASP A 274 -7.11 20.42 -8.67
N GLU A 275 -7.74 19.41 -8.07
CA GLU A 275 -7.43 18.00 -8.36
C GLU A 275 -7.68 17.63 -9.83
N CYS A 276 -8.81 18.08 -10.40
CA CYS A 276 -9.11 17.83 -11.82
C CYS A 276 -8.11 18.55 -12.73
N ALA A 277 -7.74 19.79 -12.41
CA ALA A 277 -6.74 20.53 -13.18
C ALA A 277 -5.36 19.84 -13.15
N ALA A 278 -4.95 19.32 -11.98
CA ALA A 278 -3.69 18.61 -11.82
C ALA A 278 -3.64 17.27 -12.57
N ALA A 279 -4.79 16.62 -12.78
CA ALA A 279 -4.89 15.37 -13.52
C ALA A 279 -4.86 15.57 -15.05
N LEU A 280 -5.11 16.78 -15.54
CA LEU A 280 -5.14 17.10 -16.97
C LEU A 280 -3.76 17.50 -17.46
N THR A 281 -3.34 16.92 -18.58
CA THR A 281 -2.24 17.42 -19.40
C THR A 281 -2.77 17.77 -20.78
N ARG A 282 -2.00 18.56 -21.54
CA ARG A 282 -2.33 18.92 -22.91
C ARG A 282 -2.60 17.67 -23.76
N GLU A 283 -1.77 16.64 -23.61
CA GLU A 283 -1.85 15.39 -24.36
C GLU A 283 -3.11 14.59 -24.04
N ILE A 284 -3.52 14.57 -22.77
CA ILE A 284 -4.80 13.97 -22.35
C ILE A 284 -5.96 14.71 -23.03
N VAL A 285 -5.97 16.05 -22.97
CA VAL A 285 -7.06 16.87 -23.53
C VAL A 285 -7.20 16.67 -25.04
N ILE A 286 -6.10 16.51 -25.78
CA ILE A 286 -6.11 16.30 -27.23
C ILE A 286 -6.95 15.08 -27.65
N VAL A 287 -6.84 13.96 -26.93
CA VAL A 287 -7.51 12.69 -27.28
C VAL A 287 -8.91 12.53 -26.67
N LEU A 288 -9.37 13.50 -25.86
CA LEU A 288 -10.70 13.41 -25.25
C LEU A 288 -11.82 13.54 -26.32
N PRO A 289 -12.96 12.85 -26.13
CA PRO A 289 -14.14 13.05 -26.97
C PRO A 289 -14.63 14.50 -26.94
N SER A 290 -15.25 14.95 -28.04
CA SER A 290 -15.78 16.32 -28.17
C SER A 290 -16.71 16.72 -27.03
N GLU A 291 -17.60 15.81 -26.60
CA GLU A 291 -18.54 16.06 -25.48
C GLU A 291 -17.80 16.39 -24.17
N MET A 292 -16.66 15.76 -23.92
CA MET A 292 -15.85 16.02 -22.73
C MET A 292 -15.04 17.31 -22.87
N LYS A 293 -14.58 17.63 -24.08
CA LYS A 293 -13.91 18.90 -24.39
C LYS A 293 -14.85 20.08 -24.17
N GLU A 294 -16.09 20.00 -24.65
CA GLU A 294 -17.13 21.01 -24.41
C GLU A 294 -17.40 21.21 -22.91
N TRP A 295 -17.49 20.11 -22.16
CA TRP A 295 -17.65 20.18 -20.71
C TRP A 295 -16.44 20.84 -20.04
N LEU A 296 -15.21 20.47 -20.43
CA LEU A 296 -13.97 21.05 -19.89
C LEU A 296 -13.82 22.53 -20.22
N GLU A 297 -14.31 22.99 -21.39
CA GLU A 297 -14.33 24.40 -21.75
C GLU A 297 -15.22 25.21 -20.79
N VAL A 298 -16.44 24.73 -20.56
CA VAL A 298 -17.37 25.39 -19.62
C VAL A 298 -16.81 25.34 -18.20
N TRP A 299 -16.28 24.18 -17.80
CA TRP A 299 -15.72 23.97 -16.48
C TRP A 299 -14.51 24.85 -16.20
N SER A 300 -13.53 24.88 -17.10
CA SER A 300 -12.30 25.65 -16.94
C SER A 300 -12.57 27.15 -16.81
N ARG A 301 -13.55 27.69 -17.53
CA ARG A 301 -13.99 29.09 -17.38
C ARG A 301 -14.59 29.37 -16.01
N GLN A 302 -15.48 28.49 -15.54
CA GLN A 302 -16.13 28.66 -14.23
C GLN A 302 -15.15 28.47 -13.06
N ALA A 303 -14.20 27.54 -13.20
CA ALA A 303 -13.18 27.24 -12.20
C ALA A 303 -11.94 28.17 -12.27
N GLY A 304 -11.86 29.06 -13.26
CA GLY A 304 -10.72 29.97 -13.45
C GLY A 304 -9.41 29.28 -13.86
N LYS A 305 -9.48 28.17 -14.60
CA LYS A 305 -8.33 27.37 -15.05
C LYS A 305 -7.97 27.67 -16.51
N GLN A 306 -7.40 28.84 -16.74
CA GLN A 306 -7.13 29.36 -18.10
C GLN A 306 -6.24 28.43 -18.95
N GLU A 307 -5.27 27.75 -18.35
CA GLU A 307 -4.38 26.83 -19.08
C GLU A 307 -5.16 25.69 -19.76
N VAL A 308 -6.13 25.11 -19.05
CA VAL A 308 -6.99 24.05 -19.59
C VAL A 308 -7.90 24.59 -20.70
N GLU A 309 -8.41 25.81 -20.55
CA GLU A 309 -9.22 26.44 -21.61
C GLU A 309 -8.41 26.59 -22.91
N VAL A 310 -7.15 26.99 -22.81
CA VAL A 310 -6.25 27.09 -23.97
C VAL A 310 -6.04 25.72 -24.61
N TRP A 311 -5.75 24.68 -23.82
CA TRP A 311 -5.57 23.32 -24.35
C TRP A 311 -6.81 22.80 -25.07
N VAL A 312 -8.00 23.02 -24.51
CA VAL A 312 -9.27 22.59 -25.12
C VAL A 312 -9.50 23.31 -26.45
N ARG A 313 -9.20 24.61 -26.53
CA ARG A 313 -9.33 25.39 -27.76
C ARG A 313 -8.35 24.96 -28.84
N GLU A 314 -7.14 24.57 -28.46
CA GLU A 314 -6.15 24.03 -29.40
C GLU A 314 -6.48 22.61 -29.87
N ALA A 315 -7.12 21.81 -29.02
CA ALA A 315 -7.50 20.41 -29.27
C ALA A 315 -8.72 20.25 -30.21
N THR A 316 -8.68 20.91 -31.36
CA THR A 316 -9.77 20.94 -32.36
C THR A 316 -10.03 19.60 -33.04
N GLU A 317 -9.03 18.71 -33.07
CA GLU A 317 -9.12 17.39 -33.71
C GLU A 317 -9.62 16.33 -32.72
N ASP A 318 -10.51 15.46 -33.19
CA ASP A 318 -10.97 14.28 -32.43
C ASP A 318 -10.05 13.08 -32.75
N LEU A 319 -9.02 12.89 -31.93
CA LEU A 319 -8.01 11.85 -32.10
C LEU A 319 -8.28 10.65 -31.18
N GLU A 320 -8.16 9.44 -31.72
CA GLU A 320 -8.22 8.19 -30.93
C GLU A 320 -6.94 7.96 -30.11
N THR A 321 -5.82 8.51 -30.58
CA THR A 321 -4.48 8.27 -30.04
C THR A 321 -3.59 9.46 -30.35
N TYR A 322 -2.74 9.82 -29.39
CA TYR A 322 -1.75 10.88 -29.54
C TYR A 322 -0.38 10.42 -29.07
N GLU A 323 0.65 10.72 -29.86
CA GLU A 323 2.04 10.36 -29.60
C GLU A 323 2.90 11.63 -29.52
N TRP A 324 3.77 11.71 -28.51
CA TRP A 324 4.65 12.86 -28.32
C TRP A 324 6.04 12.45 -27.86
N GLY A 325 7.04 13.27 -28.19
CA GLY A 325 8.41 13.11 -27.71
C GLY A 325 8.63 13.88 -26.42
N GLU A 326 8.92 13.19 -25.32
CA GLU A 326 9.38 13.82 -24.08
C GLU A 326 10.90 13.80 -24.05
N THR A 327 11.53 14.98 -24.09
CA THR A 327 12.98 15.11 -23.99
C THR A 327 13.38 15.28 -22.53
N GLN A 328 13.98 14.24 -21.96
CA GLN A 328 14.56 14.30 -20.63
C GLN A 328 16.06 14.61 -20.75
N VAL A 329 16.49 15.69 -20.09
CA VAL A 329 17.90 16.00 -19.94
C VAL A 329 18.43 15.13 -18.80
N VAL A 330 18.95 13.96 -19.13
CA VAL A 330 19.56 13.06 -18.16
C VAL A 330 21.00 13.50 -17.97
N GLN A 331 21.39 13.87 -16.74
CA GLN A 331 22.81 14.05 -16.43
C GLN A 331 23.55 12.76 -16.80
N GLY A 332 24.58 12.90 -17.64
CA GLY A 332 25.23 11.77 -18.32
C GLY A 332 25.49 10.61 -17.37
N ARG A 333 24.86 9.47 -17.65
CA ARG A 333 25.20 8.20 -17.01
C ARG A 333 26.69 7.94 -17.29
N PRO A 334 27.52 7.58 -16.28
CA PRO A 334 28.92 7.26 -16.54
C PRO A 334 29.00 6.14 -17.58
N ALA A 335 29.99 6.23 -18.48
CA ALA A 335 30.33 5.15 -19.41
C ALA A 335 30.40 3.82 -18.64
N ALA A 336 29.83 2.76 -19.21
CA ALA A 336 29.69 1.40 -18.69
C ALA A 336 30.41 1.18 -17.35
N GLU A 337 29.65 1.22 -16.26
CA GLU A 337 30.19 1.13 -14.91
C GLU A 337 31.17 -0.06 -14.78
N PRO A 338 32.27 0.06 -14.01
CA PRO A 338 33.25 -0.99 -13.77
C PRO A 338 32.63 -2.35 -13.38
N ILE A 339 31.40 -2.32 -12.87
CA ILE A 339 30.61 -3.48 -12.54
C ILE A 339 30.26 -4.35 -13.75
N TYR A 340 29.94 -3.76 -14.90
CA TYR A 340 29.58 -4.55 -16.08
C TYR A 340 30.83 -5.23 -16.66
N ALA A 341 31.99 -4.58 -16.56
CA ALA A 341 33.27 -5.22 -16.86
C ALA A 341 33.56 -6.39 -15.89
N ALA A 342 33.36 -6.19 -14.58
CA ALA A 342 33.54 -7.26 -13.58
C ALA A 342 32.54 -8.42 -13.74
N ILE A 343 31.29 -8.15 -14.13
CA ILE A 343 30.27 -9.18 -14.40
C ILE A 343 30.65 -9.97 -15.66
N ASN A 344 31.04 -9.29 -16.74
CA ASN A 344 31.45 -9.96 -17.97
C ASN A 344 32.71 -10.82 -17.76
N GLU A 345 33.70 -10.33 -16.99
CA GLU A 345 34.89 -11.12 -16.61
C GLU A 345 34.52 -12.37 -15.77
N LEU A 346 33.52 -12.27 -14.90
CA LEU A 346 33.01 -13.40 -14.12
C LEU A 346 32.23 -14.41 -14.97
N GLU A 347 31.46 -13.95 -15.95
CA GLU A 347 30.74 -14.79 -16.91
C GLU A 347 31.70 -15.55 -17.84
N GLU A 348 32.77 -14.91 -18.31
CA GLU A 348 33.84 -15.56 -19.09
C GLU A 348 34.55 -16.65 -18.26
N LEU A 349 34.86 -16.37 -16.99
CA LEU A 349 35.48 -17.34 -16.09
C LEU A 349 34.58 -18.54 -15.75
N HIS A 350 33.25 -18.39 -15.80
CA HIS A 350 32.33 -19.50 -15.57
C HIS A 350 32.32 -20.51 -16.74
N ASN A 351 32.63 -20.04 -17.95
CA ASN A 351 32.67 -20.88 -19.16
C ASN A 351 34.00 -21.63 -19.33
N GLU A 352 35.05 -21.24 -18.61
CA GLU A 352 36.32 -21.97 -18.54
C GLU A 352 36.31 -22.96 -17.37
N ASN A 353 36.89 -24.15 -17.54
CA ASN A 353 36.86 -25.22 -16.54
C ASN A 353 37.70 -24.80 -15.29
N VAL A 354 37.04 -24.20 -14.29
CA VAL A 354 37.65 -23.50 -13.13
C VAL A 354 38.38 -24.45 -12.17
N THR A 355 39.57 -24.88 -12.54
CA THR A 355 40.49 -25.63 -11.66
C THR A 355 41.79 -24.88 -11.37
N SER A 356 42.08 -23.79 -12.09
CA SER A 356 43.30 -23.01 -11.90
C SER A 356 43.20 -22.04 -10.71
N VAL A 357 44.30 -21.88 -9.98
CA VAL A 357 44.44 -20.91 -8.88
C VAL A 357 44.20 -19.48 -9.37
N ALA A 358 44.59 -19.16 -10.60
CA ALA A 358 44.37 -17.87 -11.23
C ALA A 358 42.88 -17.54 -11.43
N ALA A 359 42.07 -18.53 -11.84
CA ALA A 359 40.63 -18.33 -12.00
C ALA A 359 39.93 -18.08 -10.65
N ARG A 360 40.35 -18.77 -9.58
CA ARG A 360 39.84 -18.50 -8.21
C ARG A 360 40.19 -17.09 -7.71
N HIS A 361 41.40 -16.62 -8.01
CA HIS A 361 41.83 -15.26 -7.64
C HIS A 361 40.98 -14.20 -8.34
N LYS A 362 40.83 -14.31 -9.67
CA LYS A 362 39.99 -13.39 -10.45
C LYS A 362 38.53 -13.41 -10.01
N LEU A 363 37.97 -14.58 -9.71
CA LEU A 363 36.61 -14.71 -9.19
C LEU A 363 36.45 -13.99 -7.84
N HIS A 364 37.45 -14.10 -6.97
CA HIS A 364 37.47 -13.41 -5.69
C HIS A 364 37.56 -11.88 -5.86
N GLU A 365 38.40 -11.39 -6.76
CA GLU A 365 38.53 -9.96 -7.08
C GLU A 365 37.24 -9.39 -7.68
N GLY A 366 36.66 -10.06 -8.67
CA GLY A 366 35.39 -9.65 -9.29
C GLY A 366 34.24 -9.62 -8.28
N THR A 367 34.13 -10.65 -7.43
CA THR A 367 33.12 -10.68 -6.35
C THR A 367 33.33 -9.54 -5.34
N THR A 368 34.59 -9.22 -5.04
CA THR A 368 34.95 -8.11 -4.13
C THR A 368 34.60 -6.75 -4.73
N MET A 369 34.81 -6.54 -6.03
CA MET A 369 34.39 -5.31 -6.72
C MET A 369 32.87 -5.15 -6.73
N ILE A 370 32.12 -6.22 -7.05
CA ILE A 370 30.65 -6.19 -7.03
C ILE A 370 30.15 -5.87 -5.62
N ARG A 371 30.72 -6.50 -4.58
CA ARG A 371 30.34 -6.22 -3.19
C ARG A 371 30.57 -4.75 -2.81
N HIS A 372 31.73 -4.19 -3.14
CA HIS A 372 32.02 -2.77 -2.86
C HIS A 372 31.06 -1.83 -3.58
N TYR A 373 30.73 -2.11 -4.84
CA TYR A 373 29.74 -1.33 -5.57
C TYR A 373 28.35 -1.41 -4.92
N ILE A 374 27.89 -2.61 -4.55
CA ILE A 374 26.58 -2.77 -3.88
C ILE A 374 26.54 -1.95 -2.59
N MET A 375 27.59 -2.01 -1.77
CA MET A 375 27.66 -1.19 -0.55
C MET A 375 27.62 0.31 -0.85
N GLY A 376 28.37 0.78 -1.85
CA GLY A 376 28.35 2.19 -2.25
C GLY A 376 26.99 2.64 -2.80
N MET A 377 26.27 1.76 -3.50
CA MET A 377 24.91 2.02 -3.97
C MET A 377 23.90 2.03 -2.82
N GLU A 378 24.01 1.11 -1.85
CA GLU A 378 23.17 1.11 -0.66
C GLU A 378 23.33 2.40 0.15
N GLU A 379 24.56 2.91 0.32
CA GLU A 379 24.80 4.19 0.98
C GLU A 379 24.17 5.37 0.23
N LYS A 380 24.33 5.42 -1.09
CA LYS A 380 23.69 6.45 -1.94
C LYS A 380 22.17 6.38 -1.88
N TRP A 381 21.59 5.18 -1.93
CA TRP A 381 20.15 5.00 -1.83
C TRP A 381 19.61 5.36 -0.46
N LYS A 382 20.32 5.00 0.62
CA LYS A 382 20.00 5.46 1.98
C LYS A 382 20.05 6.98 2.05
N ALA A 383 21.12 7.61 1.56
CA ALA A 383 21.24 9.07 1.58
C ALA A 383 20.14 9.76 0.77
N TRP A 384 19.78 9.22 -0.39
CA TRP A 384 18.69 9.72 -1.21
C TRP A 384 17.33 9.56 -0.51
N ALA A 385 17.04 8.38 0.05
CA ALA A 385 15.81 8.13 0.80
C ALA A 385 15.71 9.04 2.03
N TYR A 386 16.80 9.24 2.78
CA TYR A 386 16.85 10.20 3.89
C TYR A 386 16.60 11.63 3.43
N LYS A 387 17.16 12.03 2.28
CA LYS A 387 16.95 13.36 1.73
C LYS A 387 15.48 13.58 1.32
N GLU A 388 14.86 12.60 0.64
CA GLU A 388 13.47 12.72 0.22
C GLU A 388 12.52 12.67 1.43
N LEU A 389 12.74 11.76 2.37
CA LEU A 389 11.98 11.70 3.63
C LEU A 389 12.14 13.00 4.43
N SER A 390 13.34 13.56 4.50
CA SER A 390 13.58 14.84 5.19
C SER A 390 12.85 15.99 4.50
N LYS A 391 12.71 15.96 3.18
CA LYS A 391 11.97 16.96 2.41
C LYS A 391 10.47 16.85 2.66
N GLU A 392 9.91 15.64 2.59
CA GLU A 392 8.50 15.38 2.90
C GLU A 392 8.16 15.78 4.35
N LEU A 393 9.07 15.50 5.30
CA LEU A 393 8.91 15.91 6.70
C LEU A 393 8.91 17.44 6.84
N LEU A 394 9.77 18.15 6.09
CA LEU A 394 9.82 19.61 6.10
C LEU A 394 8.54 20.22 5.52
N GLU A 395 8.01 19.64 4.44
CA GLU A 395 6.75 20.04 3.81
C GLU A 395 5.56 19.82 4.75
N CYS A 396 5.50 18.66 5.42
CA CYS A 396 4.51 18.37 6.45
C CYS A 396 4.59 19.39 7.62
N GLN A 397 5.80 19.71 8.09
CA GLN A 397 5.99 20.69 9.15
C GLN A 397 5.51 22.09 8.73
N ALA A 398 5.76 22.49 7.49
CA ALA A 398 5.28 23.77 6.95
C ALA A 398 3.75 23.81 6.84
N ALA A 399 3.10 22.71 6.44
CA ALA A 399 1.65 22.59 6.40
C ALA A 399 1.03 22.72 7.81
N ILE A 400 1.57 21.99 8.80
CA ILE A 400 1.13 22.07 10.21
C ILE A 400 1.29 23.50 10.76
N ALA A 401 2.41 24.15 10.47
CA ALA A 401 2.64 25.54 10.90
C ALA A 401 1.59 26.49 10.31
N THR A 402 1.21 26.29 9.05
CA THR A 402 0.17 27.06 8.37
C THR A 402 -1.18 26.86 9.04
N ASP A 403 -1.57 25.61 9.33
CA ASP A 403 -2.84 25.30 10.00
C ASP A 403 -2.91 25.87 11.42
N VAL A 404 -1.82 25.75 12.20
CA VAL A 404 -1.74 26.34 13.54
C VAL A 404 -1.88 27.86 13.49
N SER A 405 -1.29 28.52 12.48
CA SER A 405 -1.44 29.96 12.29
C SER A 405 -2.87 30.37 11.96
N PHE A 406 -3.58 29.56 11.16
CA PHE A 406 -4.98 29.76 10.81
C PHE A 406 -5.89 29.62 12.04
N ILE A 407 -5.69 28.56 12.83
CA ILE A 407 -6.44 28.32 14.08
C ILE A 407 -6.24 29.48 15.06
N ARG A 408 -4.99 29.95 15.21
CA ARG A 408 -4.68 31.09 16.08
C ARG A 408 -5.44 32.35 15.65
N ARG A 409 -5.42 32.69 14.36
CA ARG A 409 -6.15 33.85 13.82
C ARG A 409 -7.65 33.73 14.07
N SER A 410 -8.22 32.55 13.85
CA SER A 410 -9.66 32.31 14.09
C SER A 410 -10.04 32.47 15.57
N LEU A 411 -9.17 32.06 16.50
CA LEU A 411 -9.38 32.29 17.93
C LEU A 411 -9.32 33.78 18.29
N GLU A 412 -8.33 34.51 17.77
CA GLU A 412 -8.19 35.96 17.97
C GLU A 412 -9.42 36.72 17.45
N GLU A 413 -9.92 36.38 16.26
CA GLU A 413 -11.14 36.96 15.69
C GLU A 413 -12.39 36.67 16.54
N ASN A 414 -12.48 35.46 17.11
CA ASN A 414 -13.59 35.08 17.97
C ASN A 414 -13.55 35.82 19.32
N ASP A 415 -12.37 35.98 19.90
CA ASP A 415 -12.17 36.78 21.11
C ASP A 415 -12.52 38.25 20.86
N GLU A 416 -12.10 38.83 19.74
CA GLU A 416 -12.47 40.20 19.35
C GLU A 416 -13.99 40.35 19.20
N ARG A 417 -14.66 39.37 18.58
CA ARG A 417 -16.12 39.34 18.44
C ARG A 417 -16.81 39.27 19.81
N CYS A 418 -16.31 38.46 20.73
CA CYS A 418 -16.82 38.36 22.09
C CYS A 418 -16.65 39.67 22.86
N TRP A 419 -15.50 40.34 22.71
CA TRP A 419 -15.23 41.65 23.31
C TRP A 419 -16.15 42.74 22.77
N LYS A 420 -16.34 42.81 21.44
CA LYS A 420 -17.28 43.75 20.80
C LYS A 420 -18.70 43.55 21.31
N LYS A 421 -19.16 42.29 21.42
CA LYS A 421 -20.49 41.96 21.96
C LYS A 421 -20.64 42.38 23.43
N ARG A 422 -19.63 42.15 24.27
CA ARG A 422 -19.65 42.59 25.67
C ARG A 422 -19.69 44.11 25.79
N ARG A 423 -18.91 44.83 24.98
CA ARG A 423 -18.91 46.31 24.95
C ARG A 423 -20.28 46.87 24.57
N ALA A 424 -20.87 46.36 23.48
CA ALA A 424 -22.21 46.77 23.05
C ALA A 424 -23.28 46.53 24.14
N ASN A 425 -23.20 45.40 24.85
CA ASN A 425 -24.11 45.11 25.97
C ASN A 425 -23.94 46.11 27.14
N MET A 426 -22.71 46.52 27.45
CA MET A 426 -22.45 47.52 28.50
C MET A 426 -22.94 48.92 28.10
N GLU A 427 -22.75 49.32 26.84
CA GLU A 427 -23.26 50.59 26.30
C GLU A 427 -24.80 50.63 26.32
N ASN A 428 -25.46 49.54 25.93
CA ASN A 428 -26.92 49.43 26.01
C ASN A 428 -27.45 49.51 27.45
N ALA A 429 -26.77 48.87 28.40
CA ALA A 429 -27.15 48.94 29.82
C ALA A 429 -27.01 50.36 30.38
N ALA A 430 -25.94 51.06 30.03
CA ALA A 430 -25.73 52.45 30.47
C ALA A 430 -26.80 53.42 29.93
N ASN A 431 -27.31 53.19 28.72
CA ASN A 431 -28.36 54.02 28.13
C ASN A 431 -29.74 53.74 28.74
N ASP A 432 -30.06 52.49 29.10
CA ASP A 432 -31.33 52.12 29.74
C ASP A 432 -31.47 52.71 31.17
N ASP A 433 -30.36 52.86 31.88
CA ASP A 433 -30.35 53.53 33.19
C ASP A 433 -30.56 55.06 33.08
N GLY A 434 -30.17 55.67 31.96
CA GLY A 434 -30.45 57.08 31.67
C GLY A 434 -31.93 57.37 31.37
N GLU A 435 -32.62 56.46 30.68
CA GLU A 435 -34.06 56.60 30.42
C GLU A 435 -34.89 56.44 31.70
N LYS A 436 -34.52 55.54 32.61
CA LYS A 436 -35.24 55.36 33.89
C LYS A 436 -35.16 56.56 34.82
N ILE A 437 -34.11 57.38 34.72
CA ILE A 437 -33.97 58.61 35.54
C ILE A 437 -34.89 59.73 35.02
N ASN A 438 -35.20 59.76 33.71
CA ASN A 438 -36.11 60.76 33.12
C ASN A 438 -37.61 60.47 33.34
N TRP A 439 -37.98 59.27 33.78
CA TRP A 439 -39.39 58.94 34.14
C TRP A 439 -39.76 59.30 35.59
N LEU A 440 -38.81 59.80 36.39
CA LEU A 440 -38.99 60.16 37.80
C LEU A 440 -38.97 61.68 38.06
N GLN A 441 -38.98 62.51 37.01
CA GLN A 441 -39.29 63.94 37.05
C GLN A 441 -40.66 64.18 36.42
#